data_AF-A0AAV3P942-F1
#
_entry.id   AF-A0AAV3P942-F1
#
_cell.length_a   1.000
_cell.length_b   1.000
_cell.length_c   1.000
_cell.angle_alpha   90.00
_cell.angle_beta   90.00
_cell.angle_gamma   90.00
#
_symmetry.space_group_name_H-M   'P 1'
#
loop_
_entity.id
_entity.type
_entity.pdbx_description
1 polymer ?
#
loop_
_entity_poly.entity_id
_entity_poly.type
_entity_poly.pdbx_seq_one_letter_code
_entity_poly.pdbx_strand_id
1 'polypeptide(L)'
;MEHRVFLVAITTGVEPKSFKEAMLDSNCHVAMQTEIQALEDNKTWTLESLPPGKKALGNRWIYKVKYCSDGTIERFKATTR
;
A
#
# COMPACT_ATOMS: atom_id res chain seq x y z
N MET A 1 -23.74 -13.49 -12.10
CA MET A 1 -24.12 -12.32 -11.26
C MET A 1 -22.93 -11.76 -10.47
N GLU A 2 -21.97 -12.60 -10.07
CA GLU A 2 -20.80 -12.21 -9.25
C GLU A 2 -19.89 -11.15 -9.91
N HIS A 3 -19.63 -11.22 -11.22
CA HIS A 3 -18.79 -10.22 -11.91
C HIS A 3 -19.31 -8.78 -11.83
N ARG A 4 -20.64 -8.58 -11.73
CA ARG A 4 -21.21 -7.23 -11.55
C ARG A 4 -20.90 -6.68 -10.15
N VAL A 5 -20.93 -7.53 -9.13
CA VAL A 5 -20.65 -7.14 -7.75
C VAL A 5 -19.18 -6.77 -7.59
N PHE A 6 -18.27 -7.55 -8.18
CA PHE A 6 -16.84 -7.22 -8.24
C PHE A 6 -16.58 -5.89 -8.97
N LEU A 7 -17.18 -5.67 -10.15
CA LEU A 7 -17.02 -4.42 -10.89
C LEU A 7 -17.51 -3.19 -10.11
N VAL A 8 -18.62 -3.33 -9.39
CA VAL A 8 -19.11 -2.26 -8.51
C VAL A 8 -18.11 -2.01 -7.38
N ALA A 9 -17.67 -3.05 -6.67
CA ALA A 9 -16.73 -2.92 -5.56
C ALA A 9 -15.42 -2.21 -5.95
N ILE A 10 -14.81 -2.55 -7.09
CA ILE A 10 -13.56 -1.91 -7.56
C ILE A 10 -13.76 -0.45 -8.00
N THR A 11 -14.96 -0.10 -8.48
CA THR A 11 -15.25 1.27 -8.95
C THR A 11 -15.71 2.20 -7.84
N THR A 12 -16.35 1.64 -6.80
CA THR A 12 -16.76 2.38 -5.60
C THR A 12 -15.68 2.43 -4.52
N GLY A 13 -14.70 1.52 -4.57
CA GLY A 13 -13.60 1.45 -3.62
C GLY A 13 -12.75 2.71 -3.63
N VAL A 14 -12.64 3.37 -2.46
CA VAL A 14 -11.78 4.55 -2.31
C VAL A 14 -10.38 4.10 -1.91
N GLU A 15 -9.46 4.06 -2.87
CA GLU A 15 -8.05 3.85 -2.57
C GLU A 15 -7.44 5.16 -2.04
N PRO A 16 -6.69 5.12 -0.92
CA PRO A 16 -6.03 6.30 -0.39
C PRO A 16 -5.00 6.81 -1.38
N LYS A 17 -5.02 8.12 -1.65
CA LYS A 17 -4.18 8.77 -2.67
C LYS A 17 -2.91 9.35 -2.07
N SER A 18 -2.83 9.39 -0.74
CA SER A 18 -1.68 9.89 -0.01
C SER A 18 -1.33 9.00 1.18
N PHE A 19 -0.07 9.07 1.62
CA PHE A 19 0.37 8.44 2.86
C PHE A 19 -0.46 8.91 4.06
N LYS A 20 -0.80 10.20 4.14
CA LYS A 20 -1.61 10.72 5.25
C LYS A 20 -2.99 10.07 5.31
N GLU A 21 -3.65 9.90 4.16
CA GLU A 21 -4.95 9.22 4.09
C GLU A 21 -4.83 7.74 4.44
N ALA A 22 -3.80 7.06 3.92
CA ALA A 22 -3.55 5.65 4.21
C ALA A 22 -3.22 5.39 5.69
N MET A 23 -2.54 6.33 6.36
CA MET A 23 -2.23 6.22 7.79
C MET A 23 -3.47 6.34 8.69
N LEU A 24 -4.57 6.92 8.21
CA LEU A 24 -5.83 6.96 8.94
C LEU A 24 -6.56 5.62 8.90
N ASP A 25 -6.28 4.79 7.89
CA ASP A 25 -6.84 3.44 7.77
C ASP A 25 -5.90 2.39 8.39
N SER A 26 -6.39 1.71 9.42
CA SER A 26 -5.59 0.72 10.15
C SER A 26 -5.10 -0.42 9.26
N ASN A 27 -5.88 -0.83 8.25
CA ASN A 27 -5.49 -1.92 7.36
C ASN A 27 -4.37 -1.50 6.41
N CYS A 28 -4.41 -0.27 5.91
CA CYS A 28 -3.34 0.31 5.09
C CYS A 28 -2.05 0.49 5.91
N HIS A 29 -2.16 0.91 7.17
CA HIS A 29 -1.01 0.98 8.08
C HIS A 29 -0.36 -0.39 8.31
N VAL A 30 -1.14 -1.43 8.60
CA VAL A 30 -0.64 -2.80 8.75
C VAL A 30 0.00 -3.32 7.47
N ALA A 31 -0.61 -3.06 6.31
CA ALA A 31 -0.05 -3.44 5.02
C ALA A 31 1.29 -2.75 4.73
N MET A 32 1.43 -1.47 5.09
CA MET A 32 2.70 -0.74 5.00
C MET A 32 3.77 -1.33 5.90
N GLN A 33 3.44 -1.58 7.16
CA GLN A 33 4.40 -2.13 8.11
C GLN A 33 4.89 -3.52 7.68
N THR A 34 4.00 -4.35 7.12
CA THR A 34 4.35 -5.65 6.56
C THR A 34 5.33 -5.53 5.40
N GLU A 35 5.13 -4.56 4.50
CA GLU A 35 6.06 -4.31 3.40
C GLU A 35 7.43 -3.82 3.91
N ILE A 36 7.45 -2.90 4.88
CA ILE A 36 8.70 -2.42 5.50
C ILE A 36 9.47 -3.58 6.12
N GLN A 37 8.80 -4.43 6.91
CA GLN A 37 9.42 -5.60 7.51
C GLN A 37 10.00 -6.54 6.45
N ALA A 38 9.26 -6.80 5.37
CA ALA A 38 9.74 -7.62 4.28
C ALA A 38 10.98 -7.03 3.59
N LEU A 39 11.10 -5.69 3.48
CA LEU A 39 12.28 -5.03 2.92
C LEU A 39 13.50 -5.16 3.83
N GLU A 40 13.29 -5.07 5.14
CA GLU A 40 14.33 -5.27 6.17
C GLU A 40 14.81 -6.73 6.19
N ASP A 41 13.88 -7.69 6.19
CA ASP A 41 14.16 -9.13 6.19
C ASP A 41 14.94 -9.54 4.93
N ASN A 42 14.58 -8.98 3.79
CA ASN A 42 15.27 -9.20 2.52
C ASN A 42 16.61 -8.44 2.42
N LYS A 43 16.96 -7.61 3.42
CA LYS A 43 18.16 -6.74 3.43
C LYS A 43 18.32 -5.88 2.18
N THR A 44 17.19 -5.52 1.57
CA THR A 44 17.16 -4.71 0.34
C THR A 44 17.20 -3.22 0.65
N TRP A 45 16.75 -2.83 1.85
CA TRP A 45 16.69 -1.45 2.31
C TRP A 45 17.33 -1.34 3.69
N THR A 46 18.23 -0.38 3.85
CA THR A 46 18.76 0.04 5.15
C THR A 46 18.41 1.50 5.36
N LEU A 47 17.88 1.82 6.53
CA LEU A 47 17.61 3.21 6.89
C LEU A 47 18.94 3.91 7.18
N GLU A 48 19.40 4.76 6.26
CA GLU A 48 20.59 5.58 6.44
C GLU A 48 20.27 7.08 6.42
N SER A 49 21.05 7.85 7.16
CA SER A 49 21.04 9.31 7.09
C SER A 49 21.49 9.76 5.71
N LEU A 50 20.77 10.74 5.14
CA LEU A 50 21.11 11.30 3.83
C LEU A 50 22.52 11.91 3.87
N PRO A 51 23.50 11.42 3.09
CA PRO A 51 24.84 11.96 3.11
C PRO A 51 24.87 13.40 2.56
N PRO A 52 25.78 14.25 3.05
CA PRO A 52 25.87 15.64 2.61
C PRO A 52 26.10 15.74 1.11
N GLY A 53 25.33 16.59 0.44
CA GLY A 53 25.41 16.80 -1.01
C GLY A 53 24.70 15.75 -1.87
N LYS A 54 24.01 14.77 -1.26
CA LYS A 54 23.17 13.80 -1.98
C LYS A 54 21.70 14.18 -1.89
N LYS A 55 20.95 13.86 -2.95
CA LYS A 55 19.50 14.05 -3.00
C LYS A 55 18.83 12.73 -2.63
N ALA A 56 17.90 12.77 -1.67
CA ALA A 56 17.05 11.62 -1.39
C ALA A 56 16.26 11.25 -2.64
N LEU A 57 16.26 9.96 -3.00
CA LEU A 57 15.34 9.46 -4.00
C LEU A 57 13.94 9.53 -3.41
N GLY A 58 13.01 10.13 -4.14
CA GLY A 58 11.61 10.12 -3.74
C GLY A 58 11.07 8.71 -3.89
N ASN A 59 10.67 8.08 -2.77
CA ASN A 59 9.86 6.88 -2.80
C ASN A 59 8.38 7.28 -2.90
N ARG A 60 7.56 6.46 -3.56
CA ARG A 60 6.11 6.65 -3.54
C ARG A 60 5.43 5.37 -3.10
N TRP A 61 4.52 5.52 -2.15
CA TRP A 61 3.61 4.45 -1.75
C TRP A 61 2.46 4.31 -2.73
N ILE A 62 2.22 3.08 -3.16
CA ILE A 62 1.07 2.67 -3.95
C ILE A 62 0.20 1.81 -3.04
N TYR A 63 -1.03 2.27 -2.80
CA TYR A 63 -2.04 1.54 -2.03
C TYR A 63 -3.03 0.91 -2.99
N LYS A 64 -3.36 -0.36 -2.74
CA LYS A 64 -4.35 -1.10 -3.52
C LYS A 64 -5.25 -1.92 -2.60
N VAL A 65 -6.54 -1.95 -2.91
CA VAL A 65 -7.47 -2.85 -2.25
C VAL A 65 -7.75 -4.03 -3.17
N LYS A 66 -7.53 -5.25 -2.66
CA LYS A 66 -7.95 -6.48 -3.34
C LYS A 66 -9.34 -6.86 -2.88
N TYR A 67 -10.19 -7.17 -3.85
CA TYR A 67 -11.56 -7.61 -3.63
C TYR A 67 -11.71 -9.07 -4.03
N CYS A 68 -12.50 -9.81 -3.26
CA CYS A 68 -12.97 -11.15 -3.59
C CYS A 68 -13.98 -11.09 -4.75
N SER A 69 -14.28 -12.24 -5.38
CA SER A 69 -15.23 -12.30 -6.51
C SER A 69 -16.66 -11.90 -6.17
N ASP A 70 -17.02 -11.99 -4.89
CA ASP A 70 -18.28 -11.52 -4.31
C ASP A 70 -18.28 -10.01 -4.00
N GLY A 71 -17.17 -9.30 -4.26
CA GLY A 71 -17.01 -7.87 -4.03
C GLY A 71 -16.64 -7.47 -2.60
N THR A 72 -16.42 -8.44 -1.69
CA THR A 72 -15.90 -8.14 -0.35
C THR A 72 -14.41 -7.82 -0.39
N ILE A 73 -13.89 -7.12 0.62
CA ILE A 73 -12.46 -6.79 0.69
C ILE A 73 -11.69 -8.04 1.11
N GLU A 74 -10.82 -8.52 0.23
CA GLU A 74 -9.90 -9.62 0.51
C GLU A 74 -8.72 -9.13 1.37
N ARG A 75 -8.07 -8.05 0.93
CA ARG A 75 -6.85 -7.54 1.57
C ARG A 75 -6.47 -6.15 1.09
N PHE A 76 -5.85 -5.37 1.98
CA PHE A 76 -5.14 -4.14 1.65
C PHE A 76 -3.67 -4.44 1.32
N LYS A 77 -3.16 -3.81 0.25
CA LYS A 77 -1.77 -3.94 -0.19
C LYS A 77 -1.14 -2.55 -0.27
N ALA A 78 -0.01 -2.38 0.40
CA ALA A 78 0.86 -1.23 0.24
C ALA A 78 2.16 -1.70 -0.43
N THR A 79 2.66 -0.95 -1.40
CA THR A 79 3.93 -1.24 -2.06
C THR A 79 4.67 0.07 -2.28
N THR A 80 5.92 0.12 -1.85
CA THR A 80 6.82 1.24 -2.15
C THR A 80 7.47 1.03 -3.52
N ARG A 81 7.53 2.08 -4.34
CA ARG A 81 8.19 2.07 -5.65
C ARG A 81 9.11 3.28 -5.78
#